data_AF-A0A2V8HRC5-F1
#
_entry.id   AF-A0A2V8HRC5-F1
#
_cell.length_a   1.000
_cell.length_b   1.000
_cell.length_c   1.000
_cell.angle_alpha   90.00
_cell.angle_beta   90.00
_cell.angle_gamma   90.00
#
_symmetry.space_group_name_H-M   'P 1'
#
loop_
_entity.id
_entity.type
_entity.pdbx_description
1 polymer ?
#
loop_
_entity_poly.entity_id
_entity_poly.type
_entity_poly.pdbx_seq_one_letter_code
_entity_poly.pdbx_strand_id
1 'polypeptide(L)'
;FEIYVRPFPNVGGGQWQVSTAGGRQPLWTRTGKELFYVGSDGALLRVPVEASGATWNAGTPMKVLEGRYYTGSGSGRAYDVSPDGQRFLMIKAPGGDSTASPPSVIVVQHFDEELKRLVPTR
;
A
#
# COMPACT_ATOMS: atom_id res chain seq x y z
N PHE A 1 11.44 -11.47 6.56
CA PHE A 1 12.07 -10.51 5.63
C PHE A 1 12.02 -9.15 6.28
N GLU A 2 13.10 -8.37 6.22
CA GLU A 2 13.13 -7.01 6.76
C GLU A 2 13.33 -5.98 5.66
N ILE A 3 12.93 -4.74 5.95
CA ILE A 3 13.16 -3.58 5.10
C ILE A 3 14.48 -2.93 5.50
N TYR A 4 15.34 -2.75 4.50
CA TYR A 4 16.59 -1.99 4.63
C TYR A 4 16.60 -0.83 3.64
N VAL A 5 17.23 0.26 4.03
CA VAL A 5 17.49 1.42 3.18
C VAL A 5 18.98 1.55 2.94
N ARG A 6 19.36 1.89 1.71
CA ARG A 6 20.73 2.21 1.31
C ARG A 6 20.72 3.51 0.52
N PRO A 7 21.79 4.31 0.58
CA PRO A 7 21.92 5.48 -0.27
C PRO A 7 22.04 5.05 -1.74
N PHE A 8 21.60 5.91 -2.65
CA PHE A 8 21.83 5.78 -4.08
C PHE A 8 22.35 7.12 -4.63
N PRO A 9 23.35 7.13 -5.54
CA PRO A 9 24.01 5.98 -6.14
C PRO A 9 25.08 5.31 -5.25
N ASN A 10 25.52 5.96 -4.18
CA ASN A 10 26.56 5.43 -3.29
C ASN A 10 26.02 4.34 -2.33
N VAL A 11 25.70 3.17 -2.86
CA VAL A 11 25.16 2.04 -2.07
C VAL A 11 26.10 1.57 -0.97
N GLY A 12 27.41 1.80 -1.08
CA GLY A 12 28.40 1.48 -0.05
C GLY A 12 28.42 2.45 1.13
N GLY A 13 27.77 3.61 1.02
CA GLY A 13 27.80 4.67 2.04
C GLY A 13 26.97 4.39 3.29
N GLY A 14 26.19 3.31 3.31
CA GLY A 14 25.40 2.92 4.47
C GLY A 14 24.37 1.83 4.17
N GLN A 15 23.94 1.16 5.22
CA GLN A 15 22.77 0.27 5.20
C GLN A 15 22.07 0.38 6.55
N TRP A 16 20.82 0.83 6.53
CA TRP A 16 20.03 1.04 7.73
C TRP A 16 18.84 0.09 7.74
N GLN A 17 18.70 -0.66 8.83
CA GLN A 17 17.53 -1.50 9.06
C GLN A 17 16.35 -0.63 9.49
N VAL A 18 15.22 -0.77 8.80
CA VAL A 18 14.00 0.00 9.07
C VAL A 18 13.00 -0.81 9.89
N SER A 19 12.79 -2.08 9.52
CA SER A 19 11.88 -2.97 10.25
C SER A 19 12.67 -3.97 11.11
N THR A 20 12.13 -4.29 12.28
CA THR A 20 12.71 -5.26 13.22
C THR A 20 11.80 -6.47 13.49
N ALA A 21 10.55 -6.42 13.04
CA ALA A 21 9.52 -7.46 13.26
C ALA A 21 8.91 -7.95 11.93
N GLY A 22 9.71 -7.91 10.88
CA GLY A 22 9.31 -8.17 9.51
C GLY A 22 8.68 -6.96 8.82
N GLY A 23 8.88 -6.91 7.50
CA GLY A 23 8.30 -5.90 6.66
C GLY A 23 8.35 -6.29 5.18
N ARG A 24 7.32 -5.90 4.45
CA ARG A 24 7.18 -6.13 3.00
C ARG A 24 6.56 -4.90 2.34
N GLN A 25 6.66 -4.84 1.00
CA GLN A 25 5.97 -3.84 0.19
C GLN A 25 6.29 -2.39 0.59
N PRO A 26 7.57 -1.98 0.68
CA PRO A 26 7.92 -0.62 1.07
C PRO A 26 7.44 0.40 0.03
N LEU A 27 6.98 1.56 0.50
CA LEU A 27 6.61 2.70 -0.32
C LEU A 27 7.04 4.01 0.35
N TRP A 28 7.87 4.78 -0.34
CA TRP A 28 8.21 6.13 0.09
C TRP A 28 7.06 7.10 -0.17
N THR A 29 6.82 7.99 0.79
CA THR A 29 6.07 9.21 0.50
C THR A 29 6.79 10.07 -0.53
N ARG A 30 6.03 10.90 -1.25
CA ARG A 30 6.59 11.80 -2.25
C ARG A 30 7.55 12.85 -1.67
N THR A 31 7.43 13.16 -0.37
CA THR A 31 8.34 14.05 0.35
C THR A 31 9.64 13.38 0.78
N GLY A 32 9.70 12.03 0.76
CA GLY A 32 10.84 11.25 1.25
C GLY A 32 11.01 11.25 2.77
N LYS A 33 10.09 11.89 3.52
CA LYS A 33 10.17 12.01 4.99
C LYS A 33 9.48 10.87 5.73
N GLU A 34 8.77 10.01 5.01
CA GLU A 34 8.10 8.85 5.60
C GLU A 34 8.19 7.65 4.66
N LEU A 35 8.35 6.47 5.25
CA LEU A 35 8.31 5.18 4.57
C LEU A 35 7.16 4.36 5.13
N PHE A 36 6.29 3.87 4.25
CA PHE A 36 5.24 2.91 4.59
C PHE A 36 5.67 1.50 4.25
N TYR A 37 5.21 0.51 5.02
CA TYR A 37 5.37 -0.90 4.69
C TYR A 37 4.31 -1.75 5.40
N VAL A 38 4.09 -2.96 4.90
CA VAL A 38 3.19 -3.95 5.53
C VAL A 38 3.98 -4.84 6.48
N GLY A 39 3.56 -4.89 7.74
CA GLY A 39 4.14 -5.74 8.77
C GLY A 39 3.82 -7.22 8.58
N SER A 40 4.47 -8.08 9.36
CA SER A 40 4.20 -9.52 9.35
C SER A 40 2.77 -9.86 9.77
N ASP A 41 2.16 -9.03 10.62
CA ASP A 41 0.78 -9.14 11.08
C ASP A 41 -0.24 -8.56 10.07
N GLY A 42 0.22 -8.07 8.92
CA GLY A 42 -0.62 -7.48 7.89
C GLY A 42 -1.06 -6.04 8.15
N ALA A 43 -0.62 -5.44 9.26
CA ALA A 43 -0.86 -4.02 9.52
C ALA A 43 -0.03 -3.15 8.56
N LEU A 44 -0.55 -1.98 8.21
CA LEU A 44 0.21 -0.95 7.53
C LEU A 44 0.94 -0.12 8.59
N LEU A 45 2.27 -0.07 8.48
CA LEU A 45 3.14 0.73 9.34
C LEU A 45 3.69 1.93 8.59
N ARG A 46 3.92 3.00 9.34
CA ARG A 46 4.59 4.23 8.93
C ARG A 46 5.88 4.39 9.73
N VAL A 47 6.93 4.83 9.05
CA VAL A 47 8.22 5.15 9.66
C VAL A 47 8.60 6.57 9.26
N PRO A 48 8.73 7.51 10.21
CA PRO A 48 9.30 8.82 9.90
C PRO A 48 10.80 8.67 9.61
N VAL A 49 11.29 9.43 8.65
CA VAL A 49 12.67 9.38 8.17
C VAL A 49 13.25 10.78 8.19
N GLU A 50 14.42 10.89 8.80
CA GLU A 50 15.23 12.10 8.82
C GLU A 50 16.50 11.85 8.02
N ALA A 51 16.68 12.61 6.95
CA ALA A 51 17.87 12.54 6.10
C ALA A 51 18.43 13.94 5.88
N SER A 52 19.72 14.12 6.19
CA SER A 52 20.45 15.37 5.99
C SER A 52 21.88 15.05 5.55
N GLY A 53 22.19 15.36 4.28
CA GLY A 53 23.48 15.02 3.68
C GLY A 53 23.75 13.51 3.73
N ALA A 54 24.82 13.11 4.43
CA ALA A 54 25.19 11.71 4.63
C ALA A 54 24.54 11.05 5.87
N THR A 55 23.86 11.84 6.70
CA THR A 55 23.19 11.34 7.90
C THR A 55 21.79 10.87 7.54
N TRP A 56 21.44 9.67 7.99
CA TRP A 56 20.13 9.07 7.80
C TRP A 56 19.68 8.38 9.07
N ASN A 57 18.44 8.61 9.47
CA ASN A 57 17.82 7.98 10.62
C ASN A 57 16.36 7.61 10.34
N ALA A 58 15.97 6.41 10.78
CA ALA A 58 14.57 6.00 10.86
C ALA A 58 14.08 6.18 12.28
N GLY A 59 12.90 6.78 12.44
CA GLY A 59 12.20 6.74 13.71
C GLY A 59 11.52 5.39 13.95
N THR A 60 10.78 5.30 15.05
CA THR A 60 10.07 4.08 15.44
C THR A 60 8.90 3.80 14.49
N PRO A 61 8.75 2.57 13.95
CA PRO A 61 7.58 2.18 13.18
C PRO A 61 6.29 2.27 14.01
N MET A 62 5.26 2.88 13.42
CA MET A 62 3.94 3.06 14.03
C MET A 62 2.85 2.49 13.14
N LYS A 63 1.89 1.76 13.72
CA LYS A 63 0.72 1.28 12.97
C LYS A 63 -0.17 2.47 12.60
N VAL A 64 -0.52 2.56 11.32
CA VAL A 64 -1.47 3.57 10.80
C VAL A 64 -2.78 2.95 10.32
N LEU A 65 -2.76 1.66 9.96
CA LEU A 65 -3.97 0.91 9.66
C LEU A 65 -3.80 -0.54 10.10
N GLU A 66 -4.84 -1.08 10.73
CA GLU A 66 -4.92 -2.47 11.16
C GLU A 66 -6.27 -3.08 10.79
N GLY A 67 -6.29 -4.40 10.62
CA GLY A 67 -7.46 -5.14 10.20
C GLY A 67 -7.13 -6.29 9.25
N ARG A 68 -8.17 -7.00 8.82
CA ARG A 68 -8.03 -8.07 7.84
C ARG A 68 -7.97 -7.47 6.44
N TYR A 69 -6.76 -7.18 5.97
CA TYR A 69 -6.51 -6.72 4.61
C TYR A 69 -5.82 -7.80 3.78
N TYR A 70 -6.13 -7.82 2.49
CA TYR A 70 -5.40 -8.61 1.53
C TYR A 70 -4.03 -7.95 1.33
N THR A 71 -2.97 -8.67 1.68
CA THR A 71 -1.59 -8.19 1.59
C THR A 71 -0.81 -8.86 0.47
N GLY A 72 -1.47 -9.65 -0.39
CA GLY A 72 -0.82 -10.35 -1.50
C GLY A 72 0.06 -11.53 -1.06
N SER A 73 0.41 -12.39 -2.03
CA SER A 73 1.37 -13.48 -1.86
C SER A 73 2.71 -13.22 -2.56
N GLY A 74 2.80 -12.16 -3.38
CA GLY A 74 3.97 -11.84 -4.20
C GLY A 74 4.67 -10.52 -3.84
N SER A 75 5.64 -10.13 -4.67
CA SER A 75 6.53 -8.98 -4.45
C SER A 75 5.90 -7.60 -4.74
N GLY A 76 4.73 -7.57 -5.39
CA GLY A 76 3.99 -6.34 -5.68
C GLY A 76 3.31 -5.76 -4.44
N ARG A 77 3.02 -4.44 -4.44
CA ARG A 77 2.27 -3.79 -3.36
C ARG A 77 0.78 -4.08 -3.49
N ALA A 78 0.12 -4.41 -2.38
CA ALA A 78 -1.33 -4.60 -2.30
C ALA A 78 -2.07 -3.38 -1.72
N TYR A 79 -1.36 -2.26 -1.60
CA TYR A 79 -1.88 -0.99 -1.11
C TYR A 79 -1.32 0.18 -1.91
N ASP A 80 -2.00 1.30 -1.84
CA ASP A 80 -1.51 2.59 -2.33
C ASP A 80 -1.79 3.71 -1.33
N VAL A 81 -1.03 4.79 -1.44
CA VAL A 81 -1.10 5.95 -0.57
C VAL A 81 -1.35 7.19 -1.42
N SER A 82 -2.34 7.98 -1.03
CA SER A 82 -2.65 9.25 -1.72
C SER A 82 -1.44 10.22 -1.72
N PRO A 83 -1.38 11.18 -2.67
CA PRO A 83 -0.22 12.05 -2.83
C PRO A 83 0.15 12.91 -1.61
N ASP A 84 -0.83 13.17 -0.72
CA ASP A 84 -0.66 13.92 0.54
C ASP A 84 -0.24 13.03 1.73
N GLY A 85 -0.19 11.71 1.55
CA GLY A 85 0.17 10.75 2.59
C GLY A 85 -0.92 10.46 3.62
N GLN A 86 -2.13 11.03 3.47
CA GLN A 86 -3.17 10.99 4.50
C GLN A 86 -4.24 9.93 4.28
N ARG A 87 -4.41 9.46 3.04
CA ARG A 87 -5.39 8.41 2.68
C ARG A 87 -4.70 7.17 2.13
N PHE A 88 -5.29 6.03 2.46
CA PHE A 88 -4.80 4.69 2.13
C PHE A 88 -5.86 3.92 1.36
N LEU A 89 -5.45 3.23 0.31
CA LEU A 89 -6.28 2.28 -0.41
C LEU A 89 -5.80 0.86 -0.12
N MET A 90 -6.66 0.04 0.49
CA MET A 90 -6.37 -1.37 0.79
C MET A 90 -7.59 -2.23 0.53
N ILE A 91 -7.36 -3.42 -0.02
CA ILE A 91 -8.42 -4.41 -0.24
C ILE A 91 -8.67 -5.14 1.09
N LYS A 92 -9.91 -5.16 1.57
CA LYS A 92 -10.28 -5.99 2.73
C LYS A 92 -10.14 -7.46 2.37
N ALA A 93 -9.45 -8.22 3.21
CA ALA A 93 -9.43 -9.67 3.06
C ALA A 93 -10.84 -10.21 3.35
N PRO A 94 -11.29 -11.25 2.63
CA PRO A 94 -12.53 -11.92 2.96
C PRO A 94 -12.47 -12.39 4.43
N GLY A 95 -13.39 -11.88 5.24
CA GLY A 95 -13.64 -12.31 6.61
C GLY A 95 -14.99 -13.01 6.66
N GLY A 96 -15.08 -14.11 7.42
CA GLY A 96 -16.24 -15.00 7.54
C GLY A 96 -17.47 -14.40 8.22
N ASP A 97 -17.80 -13.15 7.93
CA ASP A 97 -19.15 -12.64 8.14
C ASP A 97 -20.00 -13.14 6.96
N SER A 98 -20.48 -14.38 7.08
CA SER A 98 -21.46 -15.00 6.18
C SER A 98 -22.79 -14.23 6.08
N THR A 99 -22.88 -13.04 6.69
CA THR A 99 -24.04 -12.14 6.73
C THR A 99 -23.92 -10.97 5.73
N ALA A 100 -22.74 -10.71 5.17
CA ALA A 100 -22.63 -9.77 4.06
C ALA A 100 -23.15 -10.44 2.78
N SER A 101 -24.19 -9.86 2.15
CA SER A 101 -24.60 -10.30 0.82
C SER A 101 -23.39 -10.31 -0.11
N PRO A 102 -23.18 -11.38 -0.90
CA PRO A 102 -22.09 -11.40 -1.86
C PRO A 102 -22.19 -10.15 -2.73
N PRO A 103 -21.07 -9.44 -2.99
CA PRO A 103 -21.10 -8.25 -3.83
C PRO A 103 -21.74 -8.62 -5.17
N SER A 104 -22.85 -7.96 -5.51
CA SER A 104 -23.50 -8.15 -6.81
C SER A 104 -22.69 -7.41 -7.87
N VAL A 105 -22.12 -8.16 -8.80
CA VAL A 105 -21.51 -7.59 -10.00
C VAL A 105 -22.53 -7.70 -11.12
N ILE A 106 -23.05 -6.57 -11.58
CA ILE A 106 -23.87 -6.52 -12.79
C ILE A 106 -22.90 -6.35 -13.97
N VAL A 107 -22.78 -7.39 -14.78
CA VAL A 107 -22.03 -7.32 -16.03
C VAL A 107 -23.03 -7.02 -17.14
N VAL A 108 -22.98 -5.80 -17.67
CA VAL A 108 -23.71 -5.46 -18.89
C VAL A 108 -22.79 -5.71 -20.07
N GLN A 109 -23.18 -6.67 -20.91
CA GLN A 109 -22.49 -6.95 -22.16
C GLN A 109 -23.17 -6.18 -23.29
N HIS A 110 -22.42 -5.80 -24.32
CA HIS A 110 -22.93 -5.06 -25.48
C HIS A 110 -23.67 -3.76 -25.08
N PHE A 111 -23.19 -3.07 -24.04
CA PHE A 111 -23.82 -1.85 -23.53
C PHE A 111 -23.98 -0.78 -24.61
N ASP A 112 -23.04 -0.72 -25.56
CA ASP A 112 -23.07 0.18 -26.70
C ASP A 112 -24.25 -0.08 -27.65
N GLU A 113 -24.57 -1.35 -27.93
CA GLU A 113 -25.74 -1.71 -28.73
C GLU A 113 -27.06 -1.44 -27.99
N GLU A 114 -27.12 -1.75 -26.69
CA GLU A 114 -28.27 -1.43 -25.85
C GLU A 114 -28.49 0.08 -25.74
N LEU A 115 -27.41 0.87 -25.65
CA LEU A 115 -27.47 2.32 -25.62
C LEU A 115 -28.01 2.89 -26.94
N LYS A 116 -27.56 2.39 -28.10
CA LYS A 116 -28.10 2.79 -29.42
C LYS A 116 -29.59 2.46 -29.56
N ARG A 117 -30.02 1.31 -29.04
CA ARG A 117 -31.43 0.88 -29.05
C ARG A 117 -32.31 1.81 -28.22
N LEU A 118 -31.83 2.20 -27.03
CA LEU A 118 -32.61 2.98 -26.06
C LEU A 118 -32.56 4.48 -26.32
N VAL A 119 -31.46 4.98 -26.90
CA VAL A 119 -31.28 6.40 -27.22
C VAL A 119 -30.92 6.54 -28.70
N PRO A 120 -31.92 6.54 -29.61
CA PRO A 120 -31.65 6.77 -31.02
C PRO A 120 -31.12 8.18 -31.21
N THR A 121 -29.83 8.30 -31.51
CA THR A 121 -29.26 9.55 -32.01
C THR A 121 -29.89 9.86 -33.37
N ARG A 122 -30.45 11.06 -33.47
CA ARG A 122 -31.04 11.60 -34.70
C ARG A 122 -29.98 11.94 -35.73
#